data_AF-A0A3G1J0S4-F1
#
_entry.id   AF-A0A3G1J0S4-F1
#
_cell.length_a   1.000
_cell.length_b   1.000
_cell.length_c   1.000
_cell.angle_alpha   90.00
_cell.angle_beta   90.00
_cell.angle_gamma   90.00
#
_symmetry.space_group_name_H-M   'P 1'
#
loop_
_entity.id
_entity.type
_entity.pdbx_description
1 polymer ?
#
loop_
_entity_poly.entity_id
_entity_poly.type
_entity_poly.pdbx_seq_one_letter_code
_entity_poly.pdbx_strand_id
1 'polypeptide(L)'
;MTGAPDAGPPDAGPPASLFERLLLLSREAHGLGQHEAAYHALTAAMHAAVDARDARALAEVGREAAAQIAWIDRHARSHRLSTASAAGHQHPGVYAMLARQVTAHTHMLDAPPGRPGAR
;
A
#
# COMPACT_ATOMS: atom_id res chain seq x y z
N MET A 1 -16.77 34.85 -28.13
CA MET A 1 -15.78 34.27 -27.20
C MET A 1 -16.55 33.71 -26.03
N THR A 2 -16.88 32.42 -26.07
CA THR A 2 -17.63 31.74 -25.01
C THR A 2 -16.63 30.83 -24.31
N GLY A 3 -16.12 31.25 -23.16
CA GLY A 3 -15.25 30.43 -22.33
C GLY A 3 -16.07 29.29 -21.72
N ALA A 4 -15.74 28.05 -22.06
CA ALA A 4 -16.24 26.90 -21.33
C ALA A 4 -15.68 26.95 -19.90
N PRO A 5 -16.48 26.66 -18.86
CA PRO A 5 -15.95 26.54 -17.52
C PRO A 5 -14.96 25.37 -17.48
N ASP A 6 -13.78 25.66 -16.94
CA ASP A 6 -12.74 24.69 -16.62
C ASP A 6 -13.35 23.68 -15.64
N ALA A 7 -13.75 22.52 -16.15
CA ALA A 7 -14.17 21.40 -15.33
C ALA A 7 -12.92 20.88 -14.64
N GLY A 8 -12.61 21.46 -13.47
CA GLY A 8 -11.62 20.91 -12.56
C GLY A 8 -11.87 19.41 -12.37
N PRO A 9 -10.80 18.64 -12.08
CA PRO A 9 -10.92 17.20 -11.93
C PRO A 9 -12.06 16.90 -10.95
N PRO A 10 -12.93 15.90 -11.23
CA PRO A 10 -14.05 15.60 -10.37
C PRO A 10 -13.52 15.40 -8.95
N ASP A 11 -14.03 16.17 -8.00
CA ASP A 11 -13.83 15.93 -6.58
C ASP A 11 -14.21 14.49 -6.33
N ALA A 12 -13.21 13.63 -6.14
CA ALA A 12 -13.46 12.25 -5.79
C ALA A 12 -14.23 12.29 -4.47
N GLY A 13 -15.45 11.78 -4.49
CA GLY A 13 -16.30 11.72 -3.30
C GLY A 13 -15.59 11.04 -2.13
N PRO A 14 -16.15 11.13 -0.91
CA PRO A 14 -15.53 10.55 0.28
C PRO A 14 -15.23 9.06 0.06
N PRO A 15 -14.11 8.54 0.64
CA PRO A 15 -13.75 7.13 0.49
C PRO A 15 -14.89 6.24 0.99
N ALA A 16 -15.28 5.27 0.17
CA ALA A 16 -16.40 4.36 0.41
C ALA A 16 -16.03 3.25 1.41
N SER A 17 -14.74 3.05 1.71
CA SER A 17 -14.26 2.04 2.65
C SER A 17 -13.10 2.52 3.52
N LEU A 18 -12.88 1.83 4.64
CA LEU A 18 -11.70 2.08 5.50
C LEU A 18 -10.39 1.85 4.72
N PHE A 19 -10.37 0.83 3.85
CA PHE A 19 -9.25 0.57 2.94
C PHE A 19 -8.93 1.79 2.08
N GLU A 20 -9.92 2.34 1.37
CA GLU A 20 -9.74 3.50 0.50
C GLU A 20 -9.25 4.73 1.27
N ARG A 21 -9.80 4.95 2.48
CA ARG A 21 -9.37 6.06 3.34
C ARG A 21 -7.91 5.94 3.77
N LEU A 22 -7.48 4.74 4.16
CA LEU A 22 -6.10 4.47 4.59
C LEU A 22 -5.12 4.51 3.42
N LEU A 23 -5.53 4.03 2.25
CA LEU A 23 -4.73 4.12 1.02
C LEU A 23 -4.54 5.58 0.59
N LEU A 24 -5.59 6.39 0.64
CA LEU A 24 -5.49 7.82 0.36
C LEU A 24 -4.55 8.52 1.35
N LEU A 25 -4.70 8.25 2.66
CA LEU A 25 -3.83 8.81 3.68
C LEU A 25 -2.36 8.39 3.48
N SER A 26 -2.11 7.16 3.05
CA SER A 26 -0.76 6.70 2.71
C SER A 26 -0.15 7.53 1.58
N ARG A 27 -0.91 7.73 0.49
CA ARG A 27 -0.49 8.53 -0.67
C ARG A 27 -0.22 9.98 -0.29
N GLU A 28 -1.10 10.59 0.50
CA GLU A 28 -0.94 11.96 1.00
C GLU A 28 0.32 12.11 1.85
N ALA A 29 0.50 11.24 2.85
CA ALA A 29 1.68 11.24 3.70
C ALA A 29 2.97 11.04 2.89
N HIS A 30 2.94 10.16 1.88
CA HIS A 30 4.09 9.95 1.00
C HIS A 30 4.42 11.20 0.20
N GLY A 31 3.42 11.87 -0.39
CA GLY A 31 3.58 13.10 -1.15
C GLY A 31 4.13 14.26 -0.32
N LEU A 32 3.88 14.26 0.99
CA LEU A 32 4.42 15.22 1.95
C LEU A 32 5.82 14.85 2.49
N GLY A 33 6.44 13.77 2.00
CA GLY A 33 7.73 13.27 2.48
C GLY A 33 7.67 12.54 3.82
N GLN A 34 6.48 12.30 4.37
CA GLN A 34 6.27 11.57 5.62
C GLN A 34 6.25 10.05 5.38
N HIS A 35 7.34 9.52 4.82
CA HIS A 35 7.42 8.13 4.33
C HIS A 35 7.14 7.05 5.37
N GLU A 36 7.45 7.32 6.64
CA GLU A 36 7.13 6.49 7.80
C GLU A 36 5.62 6.32 7.99
N ALA A 37 4.93 7.46 8.04
CA ALA A 37 3.49 7.52 8.24
C ALA A 37 2.78 6.91 7.02
N ALA A 38 3.29 7.19 5.82
CA ALA A 38 2.82 6.59 4.58
C ALA A 38 2.87 5.06 4.63
N TYR A 39 4.01 4.50 5.07
CA TYR A 39 4.19 3.06 5.23
C TYR A 39 3.21 2.46 6.26
N HIS A 40 3.06 3.09 7.42
CA HIS A 40 2.15 2.60 8.46
C HIS A 40 0.68 2.68 8.04
N ALA A 41 0.27 3.75 7.37
CA ALA A 41 -1.07 3.88 6.79
C ALA A 41 -1.32 2.79 5.72
N LEU A 42 -0.32 2.50 4.87
CA LEU A 42 -0.43 1.44 3.86
C LEU A 42 -0.53 0.05 4.49
N THR A 43 0.20 -0.18 5.58
CA THR A 43 0.11 -1.43 6.37
C THR A 43 -1.27 -1.58 7.00
N ALA A 44 -1.85 -0.49 7.52
CA ALA A 44 -3.22 -0.50 8.01
C ALA A 44 -4.24 -0.77 6.88
N ALA A 45 -4.03 -0.21 5.69
CA ALA A 45 -4.86 -0.51 4.51
C ALA A 45 -4.79 -2.00 4.13
N MET A 46 -3.61 -2.61 4.21
CA MET A 46 -3.43 -4.06 4.01
C MET A 46 -4.29 -4.87 4.98
N HIS A 47 -4.26 -4.54 6.27
CA HIS A 47 -5.10 -5.21 7.27
C HIS A 47 -6.60 -5.07 6.96
N ALA A 48 -7.05 -3.87 6.60
CA ALA A 48 -8.45 -3.66 6.19
C ALA A 48 -8.85 -4.51 4.97
N ALA A 49 -7.95 -4.66 3.99
CA ALA A 49 -8.17 -5.51 2.82
C ALA A 49 -8.20 -7.01 3.17
N VAL A 50 -7.35 -7.47 4.09
CA VAL A 50 -7.37 -8.85 4.61
C VAL A 50 -8.69 -9.15 5.31
N ASP A 51 -9.13 -8.27 6.21
CA ASP A 51 -10.37 -8.45 6.97
C ASP A 51 -11.59 -8.49 6.04
N ALA A 52 -11.59 -7.67 4.98
CA ALA A 52 -12.62 -7.67 3.95
C ALA A 52 -12.51 -8.85 2.96
N ARG A 53 -11.43 -9.65 3.03
CA ARG A 53 -11.07 -10.69 2.04
C ARG A 53 -11.04 -10.16 0.60
N ASP A 54 -10.59 -8.93 0.42
CA ASP A 54 -10.55 -8.25 -0.88
C ASP A 54 -9.17 -8.42 -1.53
N ALA A 55 -9.08 -9.40 -2.45
CA ALA A 55 -7.87 -9.67 -3.21
C ALA A 55 -7.46 -8.51 -4.13
N ARG A 56 -8.41 -7.71 -4.63
CA ARG A 56 -8.10 -6.56 -5.49
C ARG A 56 -7.46 -5.44 -4.67
N ALA A 57 -8.00 -5.19 -3.49
CA ALA A 57 -7.43 -4.24 -2.53
C ALA A 57 -6.01 -4.65 -2.10
N LEU A 58 -5.78 -5.94 -1.81
CA LEU A 58 -4.43 -6.45 -1.51
C LEU A 58 -3.45 -6.25 -2.67
N ALA A 59 -3.87 -6.52 -3.91
CA ALA A 59 -3.05 -6.26 -5.08
C ALA A 59 -2.72 -4.78 -5.23
N GLU A 60 -3.64 -3.89 -4.86
CA GLU A 60 -3.40 -2.43 -4.87
C GLU A 60 -2.40 -1.98 -3.81
N VAL A 61 -2.46 -2.53 -2.59
CA VAL A 61 -1.43 -2.32 -1.56
C VAL A 61 -0.05 -2.69 -2.10
N GLY A 62 0.06 -3.85 -2.76
CA GLY A 62 1.33 -4.30 -3.34
C GLY A 62 1.89 -3.33 -4.39
N ARG A 63 1.02 -2.81 -5.28
CA ARG A 63 1.42 -1.80 -6.29
C ARG A 63 1.87 -0.50 -5.65
N GLU A 64 1.11 -0.01 -4.67
CA GLU A 64 1.42 1.23 -3.95
C GLU A 64 2.74 1.10 -3.19
N ALA A 65 2.95 -0.02 -2.48
CA ALA A 65 4.19 -0.30 -1.76
C ALA A 65 5.41 -0.27 -2.70
N ALA A 66 5.30 -0.90 -3.87
CA ALA A 66 6.34 -0.90 -4.88
C ALA A 66 6.62 0.51 -5.45
N ALA A 67 5.58 1.31 -5.66
CA ALA A 67 5.73 2.68 -6.14
C ALA A 67 6.45 3.57 -5.11
N GLN A 68 6.06 3.49 -3.84
CA GLN A 68 6.64 4.30 -2.77
C GLN A 68 8.10 3.96 -2.51
N ILE A 69 8.48 2.67 -2.43
CA ILE A 69 9.88 2.29 -2.25
C ILE A 69 10.74 2.69 -3.46
N ALA A 70 10.23 2.51 -4.68
CA ALA A 70 10.96 2.91 -5.88
C ALA A 70 11.18 4.43 -5.93
N TRP A 71 10.22 5.22 -5.41
CA TRP A 71 10.39 6.66 -5.27
C TRP A 71 11.46 7.00 -4.22
N ILE A 72 11.41 6.37 -3.04
CA ILE A 72 12.38 6.57 -1.95
C ILE A 72 13.79 6.22 -2.41
N ASP A 73 13.97 5.09 -3.09
CA ASP A 73 15.28 4.64 -3.57
C ASP A 73 15.89 5.60 -4.60
N ARG A 74 15.05 6.30 -5.40
CA ARG A 74 15.51 7.29 -6.38
C ARG A 74 15.78 8.68 -5.77
N HIS A 75 14.93 9.14 -4.86
CA HIS A 75 14.94 10.55 -4.43
C HIS A 75 15.44 10.75 -2.99
N ALA A 76 15.42 9.70 -2.18
CA ALA A 76 15.75 9.73 -0.75
C ALA A 76 16.61 8.52 -0.36
N ARG A 77 17.68 8.25 -1.13
CA ARG A 77 18.52 7.05 -0.99
C ARG A 77 19.18 6.88 0.39
N SER A 78 19.36 7.96 1.16
CA SER A 78 19.88 7.91 2.54
C SER A 78 18.78 7.73 3.59
N HIS A 79 17.50 7.74 3.21
CA HIS A 79 16.38 7.57 4.11
C HIS A 79 16.36 6.15 4.69
N ARG A 80 16.00 6.01 5.96
CA ARG A 80 16.04 4.74 6.70
C ARG A 80 15.20 3.62 6.07
N LEU A 81 14.16 3.98 5.33
CA LEU A 81 13.27 3.03 4.64
C LEU A 81 13.76 2.63 3.25
N SER A 82 14.82 3.27 2.72
CA SER A 82 15.38 2.91 1.42
C SER A 82 15.97 1.50 1.44
N THR A 83 15.99 0.86 0.28
CA THR A 83 16.62 -0.44 0.07
C THR A 83 18.12 -0.37 0.39
N ALA A 84 18.77 0.75 0.06
CA ALA A 84 20.19 0.96 0.34
C ALA A 84 20.50 0.98 1.84
N SER A 85 19.69 1.71 2.63
CA SER A 85 19.82 1.73 4.09
C SER A 85 19.50 0.36 4.70
N ALA A 86 18.46 -0.32 4.22
CA ALA A 86 18.09 -1.65 4.71
C ALA A 86 19.21 -2.68 4.51
N ALA A 87 19.84 -2.69 3.33
CA ALA A 87 20.97 -3.55 3.03
C ALA A 87 22.17 -3.29 3.96
N GLY A 88 22.45 -2.02 4.28
CA GLY A 88 23.50 -1.64 5.22
C GLY A 88 23.29 -2.16 6.65
N HIS A 89 22.03 -2.44 7.03
CA HIS A 89 21.66 -3.00 8.33
C HIS A 89 21.35 -4.50 8.29
N GLN A 90 21.64 -5.20 7.17
CA GLN A 90 21.28 -6.61 6.95
C GLN A 90 19.79 -6.91 7.21
N HIS A 91 18.93 -5.90 7.06
CA HIS A 91 17.49 -6.01 7.24
C HIS A 91 16.82 -6.06 5.87
N PRO A 92 15.81 -6.91 5.64
CA PRO A 92 15.13 -7.00 4.33
C PRO A 92 14.43 -5.70 3.90
N GLY A 93 14.23 -4.77 4.83
CA GLY A 93 13.50 -3.51 4.60
C GLY A 93 11.98 -3.70 4.77
N VAL A 94 11.32 -2.67 5.29
CA VAL A 94 9.90 -2.78 5.68
C VAL A 94 8.97 -2.98 4.48
N TYR A 95 9.28 -2.36 3.33
CA TYR A 95 8.50 -2.55 2.10
C TYR A 95 8.62 -3.98 1.54
N ALA A 96 9.78 -4.62 1.66
CA ALA A 96 9.94 -6.02 1.26
C ALA A 96 9.16 -6.96 2.18
N MET A 97 9.09 -6.67 3.47
CA MET A 97 8.26 -7.42 4.41
C MET A 97 6.77 -7.25 4.11
N LEU A 98 6.32 -6.03 3.86
CA LEU A 98 4.94 -5.74 3.46
C LEU A 98 4.56 -6.49 2.17
N ALA A 99 5.44 -6.49 1.15
CA ALA A 99 5.22 -7.26 -0.08
C ALA A 99 5.05 -8.76 0.19
N ARG A 100 5.85 -9.34 1.10
CA ARG A 100 5.71 -10.74 1.50
C ARG A 100 4.37 -11.01 2.19
N GLN A 101 3.91 -10.10 3.05
CA GLN A 101 2.61 -10.23 3.71
C GLN A 101 1.46 -10.18 2.71
N VAL A 102 1.49 -9.23 1.76
CA VAL A 102 0.50 -9.13 0.68
C VAL A 102 0.43 -10.43 -0.13
N THR A 103 1.59 -10.97 -0.54
CA THR A 103 1.65 -12.24 -1.27
C THR A 103 1.07 -13.40 -0.46
N ALA A 104 1.45 -13.51 0.82
CA ALA A 104 0.94 -14.57 1.70
C ALA A 104 -0.58 -14.50 1.86
N HIS A 105 -1.14 -13.32 2.11
CA HIS A 105 -2.58 -13.16 2.24
C HIS A 105 -3.34 -13.41 0.93
N THR A 106 -2.77 -13.01 -0.21
CA THR A 106 -3.35 -13.30 -1.53
C THR A 106 -3.47 -14.81 -1.74
N HIS A 107 -2.40 -15.57 -1.47
CA HIS A 107 -2.44 -17.03 -1.57
C HIS A 107 -3.45 -17.68 -0.61
N MET A 108 -3.62 -17.15 0.60
CA MET A 108 -4.64 -17.64 1.54
C MET A 108 -6.07 -17.39 1.07
N LEU A 109 -6.30 -16.32 0.29
CA LEU A 109 -7.60 -16.04 -0.32
C LEU A 109 -7.87 -16.94 -1.54
N ASP A 110 -6.83 -17.28 -2.31
CA ASP A 110 -6.92 -18.16 -3.47
C ASP A 110 -7.01 -19.65 -3.09
N ALA A 111 -6.53 -20.03 -1.90
CA ALA A 111 -6.62 -21.39 -1.42
C ALA A 111 -8.09 -21.80 -1.21
N PRO A 112 -8.52 -22.98 -1.70
CA PRO A 112 -9.88 -23.46 -1.44
C PRO A 112 -10.10 -23.57 0.07
N PRO A 113 -11.30 -23.25 0.59
CA PRO A 113 -11.59 -23.38 2.02
C PRO A 113 -11.26 -24.81 2.45
N GLY A 114 -10.33 -24.93 3.41
CA GLY A 114 -9.79 -26.21 3.84
C GLY A 114 -10.90 -27.18 4.19
N ARG A 115 -10.83 -28.41 3.65
CA ARG A 115 -11.72 -29.49 4.08
C ARG A 115 -11.63 -29.63 5.60
N PRO A 116 -12.75 -29.56 6.35
CA PRO A 116 -12.72 -29.80 7.79
C PRO A 116 -12.19 -31.21 8.04
N GLY A 117 -11.33 -31.32 9.05
CA GLY A 117 -10.41 -32.43 9.26
C GLY A 117 -11.01 -33.83 9.10
N ALA A 118 -10.31 -34.67 8.35
CA ALA A 118 -10.36 -36.12 8.56
C ALA A 118 -9.58 -36.40 9.86
N ARG A 119 -10.29 -36.62 10.95
CA ARG A 119 -9.81 -37.41 12.09
C ARG A 119 -10.24 -38.84 11.89
#